data_AF-A0A972Z2N3-F1
#
_entry.id   AF-A0A972Z2N3-F1
#
_cell.length_a   1.000
_cell.length_b   1.000
_cell.length_c   1.000
_cell.angle_alpha   90.00
_cell.angle_beta   90.00
_cell.angle_gamma   90.00
#
_symmetry.space_group_name_H-M   'P 1'
#
loop_
_entity.id
_entity.type
_entity.pdbx_description
1 polymer ?
#
loop_
_entity_poly.entity_id
_entity_poly.type
_entity_poly.pdbx_seq_one_letter_code
_entity_poly.pdbx_strand_id
1 'polypeptide(L)'
;MMQITDLKTEQKIPPLLRLGFRPFFLSGALFSIFAVTLWLLIYKGTIGLSPLGGGYWWHIHEMIFGFGGAIIAGFLLTAVHIWTGVRG
;
A
#
# COMPACT_ATOMS: atom_id res chain seq x y z
N MET A 1 4.30 -32.48 -9.43
CA MET A 1 5.49 -32.02 -10.18
C MET A 1 6.22 -31.02 -9.30
N MET A 2 7.46 -31.32 -8.87
CA MET A 2 8.24 -30.39 -8.05
C MET A 2 8.67 -29.24 -8.95
N GLN A 3 8.12 -28.05 -8.71
CA GLN A 3 8.40 -26.87 -9.53
C GLN A 3 9.75 -26.29 -9.09
N ILE A 4 10.83 -26.79 -9.69
CA ILE A 4 12.21 -26.33 -9.48
C ILE A 4 12.33 -24.94 -10.14
N THR A 5 12.25 -23.88 -9.35
CA THR A 5 12.57 -22.53 -9.82
C THR A 5 14.06 -22.26 -9.75
N ASP A 6 14.57 -21.54 -10.74
CA ASP A 6 15.95 -21.09 -10.75
C ASP A 6 16.10 -19.90 -9.79
N LEU A 7 16.70 -20.17 -8.63
CA LEU A 7 17.00 -19.18 -7.58
C LEU A 7 17.80 -17.98 -8.10
N LYS A 8 18.69 -18.15 -9.08
CA LYS A 8 19.49 -17.03 -9.63
C LYS A 8 18.62 -16.09 -10.45
N THR A 9 17.58 -16.63 -11.09
CA THR A 9 16.63 -15.82 -11.86
C THR A 9 15.71 -15.03 -10.92
N GLU A 10 15.20 -15.64 -9.85
CA GLU A 10 14.33 -14.95 -8.87
C GLU A 10 15.08 -13.91 -8.02
N GLN A 11 16.37 -14.10 -7.75
CA GLN A 11 17.19 -13.18 -6.95
C GLN A 11 17.64 -11.92 -7.70
N LYS A 12 17.52 -11.88 -9.04
CA LYS A 12 17.81 -10.67 -9.82
C LYS A 12 16.83 -9.52 -9.55
N ILE A 13 15.59 -9.84 -9.18
CA ILE A 13 14.56 -8.85 -8.89
C ILE A 13 14.73 -8.38 -7.43
N PRO A 14 14.83 -7.06 -7.16
CA PRO A 14 14.91 -6.55 -5.80
C PRO A 14 13.79 -7.12 -4.92
N PRO A 15 14.05 -7.51 -3.66
CA PRO A 15 13.07 -8.20 -2.82
C PRO A 15 11.74 -7.45 -2.62
N LEU A 16 11.79 -6.11 -2.69
CA LEU A 16 10.65 -5.20 -2.62
C LEU A 16 9.76 -5.23 -3.87
N LEU A 17 10.33 -5.54 -5.03
CA LEU A 17 9.63 -5.63 -6.31
C LEU A 17 9.26 -7.07 -6.66
N ARG A 18 9.79 -8.04 -5.92
CA ARG A 18 9.47 -9.46 -6.07
C ARG A 18 8.11 -9.70 -5.47
N LEU A 19 7.10 -9.93 -6.32
CA LEU A 19 5.66 -9.99 -6.01
C LEU A 19 5.02 -8.61 -5.82
N GLY A 20 4.05 -8.30 -6.68
CA GLY A 20 3.36 -7.01 -6.74
C GLY A 20 2.64 -6.59 -5.46
N PHE A 21 2.38 -7.48 -4.50
CA PHE A 21 1.74 -7.11 -3.25
C PHE A 21 2.67 -6.35 -2.30
N ARG A 22 3.97 -6.70 -2.25
CA ARG A 22 4.94 -6.13 -1.31
C ARG A 22 5.09 -4.61 -1.42
N PRO A 23 5.25 -4.01 -2.62
CA PRO A 23 5.40 -2.57 -2.72
C PRO A 23 4.11 -1.84 -2.37
N PHE A 24 2.93 -2.40 -2.66
CA PHE A 24 1.64 -1.79 -2.33
C PHE A 24 1.30 -1.86 -0.85
N PHE A 25 1.61 -2.96 -0.16
CA PHE A 25 1.46 -3.03 1.29
C PHE A 25 2.42 -2.09 2.00
N LEU A 26 3.67 -2.00 1.54
CA LEU A 26 4.64 -1.09 2.13
C LEU A 26 4.27 0.37 1.88
N SER A 27 3.87 0.72 0.66
CA SER A 27 3.43 2.09 0.34
C SER A 27 2.18 2.46 1.10
N GLY A 28 1.21 1.55 1.23
CA GLY A 28 0.01 1.74 2.06
C GLY A 28 0.36 1.98 3.53
N ALA A 29 1.29 1.20 4.10
CA ALA A 29 1.75 1.39 5.47
C ALA A 29 2.44 2.75 5.68
N LEU A 30 3.36 3.12 4.79
CA LEU A 30 4.04 4.42 4.84
C LEU A 30 3.04 5.57 4.70
N PHE A 31 2.14 5.48 3.72
CA PHE A 31 1.09 6.46 3.50
C PHE A 31 0.20 6.62 4.75
N SER A 32 -0.21 5.52 5.39
CA SER A 32 -1.01 5.56 6.61
C SER A 32 -0.29 6.28 7.75
N ILE A 33 1.01 6.01 7.94
CA ILE A 33 1.82 6.71 8.95
C ILE A 33 1.81 8.23 8.68
N PHE A 34 2.05 8.65 7.44
CA PHE A 34 2.05 10.07 7.08
C PHE A 34 0.67 10.71 7.25
N ALA A 35 -0.39 10.08 6.74
CA ALA A 35 -1.74 10.62 6.76
C ALA A 35 -2.30 10.72 8.19
N VAL A 36 -2.08 9.72 9.03
CA VAL A 36 -2.48 9.76 10.45
C VAL A 36 -1.68 10.80 11.22
N THR A 37 -0.36 10.89 10.99
CA THR A 37 0.47 11.91 11.65
C THR A 37 0.02 13.31 11.27
N LEU A 38 -0.23 13.57 9.99
CA LEU A 38 -0.70 14.87 9.52
C LEU A 38 -2.08 15.20 10.08
N TRP A 39 -3.00 14.22 10.11
CA TRP A 39 -4.31 14.41 10.72
C TRP A 39 -4.20 14.75 12.21
N LEU A 40 -3.34 14.07 12.97
CA LEU A 40 -3.14 14.35 14.39
C LEU A 40 -2.61 15.77 14.62
N LEU A 41 -1.73 16.26 13.74
CA LEU A 41 -1.21 17.62 13.80
C LEU A 41 -2.27 18.68 13.48
N ILE A 42 -3.19 18.38 12.55
CA ILE A 42 -4.36 19.22 12.25
C ILE A 42 -5.34 19.19 13.42
N TYR A 43 -5.62 18.01 13.98
CA TYR A 43 -6.55 17.82 15.09
C TYR A 43 -6.10 18.55 16.35
N LYS A 44 -4.78 18.55 16.62
CA LYS A 44 -4.18 19.34 17.71
C LYS A 44 -4.16 20.85 17.47
N GLY A 45 -4.53 21.32 16.27
CA GLY A 45 -4.43 22.73 15.89
C GLY A 45 -2.99 23.24 15.69
N THR A 46 -2.00 22.34 15.72
CA THR A 46 -0.58 22.67 15.48
C THR A 46 -0.31 23.13 14.05
N ILE A 47 -1.11 22.68 13.09
CA ILE A 47 -1.04 23.11 11.70
C ILE A 47 -2.37 23.72 11.30
N GLY A 48 -2.34 24.98 10.83
CA GLY A 48 -3.52 25.71 10.34
C GLY A 48 -4.03 25.26 8.97
N LEU A 49 -3.81 23.98 8.61
CA LEU A 49 -4.37 23.40 7.39
C LEU A 49 -5.87 23.17 7.64
N SER A 50 -6.69 23.79 6.79
CA SER A 50 -8.14 23.57 6.77
C SER A 50 -8.53 22.91 5.45
N PRO A 51 -8.45 21.57 5.35
CA PRO A 51 -8.90 20.85 4.16
C PRO A 51 -10.37 21.13 3.85
N LEU A 52 -10.74 21.01 2.58
CA LEU A 52 -12.15 21.05 2.14
C LEU A 52 -12.95 19.98 2.90
N GLY A 53 -14.00 20.40 3.61
CA GLY A 53 -14.80 19.51 4.45
C GLY A 53 -14.25 19.24 5.86
N GLY A 54 -13.14 19.89 6.25
CA GLY A 54 -12.53 19.78 7.57
C GLY A 54 -11.56 18.60 7.70
N GLY A 55 -10.68 18.67 8.71
CA GLY A 55 -9.64 17.66 8.94
C GLY A 55 -10.19 16.25 9.18
N TYR A 56 -11.36 16.12 9.79
CA TYR A 56 -12.02 14.84 10.01
C TYR A 56 -12.47 14.18 8.70
N TRP A 57 -13.09 14.95 7.80
CA TRP A 57 -13.51 14.41 6.51
C TRP A 57 -12.30 14.03 5.67
N TRP A 58 -11.28 14.90 5.62
CA TRP A 58 -10.02 14.58 4.94
C TRP A 58 -9.42 13.26 5.43
N HIS A 59 -9.34 13.02 6.73
CA HIS A 59 -8.80 11.78 7.27
C HIS A 59 -9.55 10.53 6.81
N ILE A 60 -10.89 10.55 6.86
CA ILE A 60 -11.69 9.41 6.39
C ILE A 60 -11.46 9.18 4.89
N HIS A 61 -11.45 10.24 4.09
CA HIS A 61 -11.18 10.14 2.65
C HIS A 61 -9.82 9.48 2.38
N GLU A 62 -8.75 9.94 3.04
CA GLU A 62 -7.41 9.37 2.86
C GLU A 62 -7.33 7.91 3.31
N MET A 63 -8.02 7.53 4.39
CA MET A 63 -8.00 6.15 4.88
C MET A 63 -8.80 5.19 3.99
N ILE A 64 -9.94 5.62 3.46
CA ILE A 64 -10.78 4.79 2.59
C ILE A 64 -10.16 4.66 1.19
N PHE A 65 -9.84 5.79 0.56
CA PHE A 65 -9.43 5.80 -0.85
C PHE A 65 -7.92 5.65 -1.03
N GLY A 66 -7.12 6.28 -0.17
CA GLY A 66 -5.66 6.18 -0.22
C GLY A 66 -5.16 4.85 0.34
N PHE A 67 -5.34 4.64 1.65
CA PHE A 67 -4.89 3.41 2.31
C PHE A 67 -5.67 2.18 1.83
N GLY A 68 -7.01 2.22 1.89
CA GLY A 68 -7.86 1.10 1.44
C GLY A 68 -7.59 0.73 -0.03
N GLY A 69 -7.45 1.72 -0.91
CA GLY A 69 -7.10 1.49 -2.32
C GLY A 69 -5.76 0.78 -2.49
N ALA A 70 -4.71 1.19 -1.76
CA ALA A 70 -3.40 0.54 -1.81
C ALA A 70 -3.46 -0.94 -1.36
N ILE A 71 -4.23 -1.24 -0.31
CA ILE A 71 -4.41 -2.61 0.19
C ILE A 71 -5.19 -3.46 -0.82
N ILE A 72 -6.26 -2.94 -1.42
CA ILE A 72 -7.02 -3.64 -2.45
C ILE A 72 -6.13 -3.97 -3.66
N ALA A 73 -5.34 -3.00 -4.13
CA ALA A 73 -4.40 -3.22 -5.23
C ALA A 73 -3.37 -4.31 -4.90
N GLY A 74 -2.77 -4.27 -3.71
CA GLY A 74 -1.82 -5.30 -3.25
C GLY A 74 -2.46 -6.69 -3.16
N PHE A 75 -3.71 -6.78 -2.68
CA PHE A 75 -4.46 -8.03 -2.61
C PHE A 75 -4.78 -8.58 -4.00
N LEU A 76 -5.28 -7.76 -4.92
CA LEU A 76 -5.59 -8.16 -6.28
C LEU A 76 -4.34 -8.63 -7.04
N LEU A 77 -3.21 -7.95 -6.87
CA LEU A 77 -1.94 -8.38 -7.44
C LEU A 77 -1.49 -9.74 -6.89
N THR A 78 -1.81 -10.06 -5.63
CA THR A 78 -1.60 -11.41 -5.09
C THR A 78 -2.51 -12.43 -5.77
N ALA A 79 -3.81 -12.10 -5.89
CA ALA A 79 -4.82 -12.98 -6.47
C ALA A 79 -4.56 -13.33 -7.94
N VAL A 80 -4.05 -12.37 -8.73
CA VAL A 80 -3.71 -12.57 -10.15
C VAL A 80 -2.72 -13.72 -10.35
N HIS A 81 -1.73 -13.89 -9.48
CA HIS A 81 -0.76 -14.99 -9.57
C HIS A 81 -1.42 -16.35 -9.34
N ILE A 82 -2.44 -16.40 -8.47
CA ILE A 82 -3.22 -17.61 -8.19
C ILE A 82 -4.08 -17.98 -9.41
N TRP A 83 -4.75 -17.00 -10.02
CA TRP A 83 -5.65 -17.24 -11.15
C TRP A 83 -4.93 -17.54 -12.46
N THR A 84 -3.78 -16.90 -12.70
CA THR A 84 -3.01 -17.08 -13.94
C THR A 84 -2.01 -18.24 -13.86
N GLY A 85 -1.65 -18.69 -12.66
CA GLY A 85 -0.60 -19.69 -12.45
C GLY A 85 0.82 -19.20 -12.80
N VAL A 86 0.98 -17.92 -13.15
CA VAL A 86 2.27 -17.29 -13.46
C VAL A 86 2.90 -16.76 -12.17
N ARG A 87 4.18 -17.08 -11.94
CA ARG A 87 4.98 -16.55 -10.81
C ARG A 87 5.56 -15.18 -11.19
N GLY A 88 5.68 -14.29 -10.20
CA GLY A 88 6.26 -12.94 -10.35
C GLY A 88 7.33 -12.63 -9.32
#